data_AF-A0A501XZR3-F1
#
_entry.id   AF-A0A501XZR3-F1
#
_cell.length_a   1.000
_cell.length_b   1.000
_cell.length_c   1.000
_cell.angle_alpha   90.00
_cell.angle_beta   90.00
_cell.angle_gamma   90.00
#
_symmetry.space_group_name_H-M   'P 1'
#
loop_
_entity.id
_entity.type
_entity.pdbx_description
1 polymer ?
#
loop_
_entity_poly.entity_id
_entity_poly.type
_entity_poly.pdbx_seq_one_letter_code
_entity_poly.pdbx_strand_id
1 'polypeptide(L)'
;MIKKLLLSIAAFLILGIGALVYLVAPHVATPKFIVQNKASVPIKVTAHWREKIKDLGELSPGTMIEFEVTDEAAMEFKATYPNGRVASSFPAVYFTSGTLTNAVVTDSSIEVITQL
;
A
#
# COMPACT_ATOMS: atom_id res chain seq x y z
N MET A 1 9.50 50.56 -3.37
CA MET A 1 9.86 49.47 -4.31
C MET A 1 10.36 48.21 -3.59
N ILE A 2 11.21 48.35 -2.56
CA ILE A 2 11.75 47.22 -1.79
C ILE A 2 10.69 46.27 -1.18
N LYS A 3 9.57 46.78 -0.66
CA LYS A 3 8.49 45.94 -0.12
C LYS A 3 7.83 45.04 -1.17
N LYS A 4 7.63 45.55 -2.39
CA LYS A 4 7.06 44.77 -3.51
C LYS A 4 8.05 43.71 -4.00
N LEU A 5 9.34 44.02 -4.00
CA LEU A 5 10.41 43.07 -4.32
C LEU A 5 10.48 41.94 -3.28
N LEU A 6 10.46 42.28 -1.98
CA LEU A 6 10.45 41.29 -0.90
C LEU A 6 9.21 40.38 -0.95
N LEU A 7 8.02 40.93 -1.21
CA LEU A 7 6.81 40.12 -1.41
C LEU A 7 6.93 39.18 -2.60
N SER A 8 7.51 39.64 -3.71
CA SER A 8 7.67 38.82 -4.92
C SER A 8 8.64 37.68 -4.69
N ILE A 9 9.75 37.92 -3.98
CA ILE A 9 10.70 36.88 -3.58
C ILE A 9 10.04 35.87 -2.64
N ALA A 10 9.28 36.34 -1.65
CA ALA A 10 8.57 35.47 -0.72
C ALA A 10 7.53 34.59 -1.45
N ALA A 11 6.75 35.17 -2.37
CA ALA A 11 5.80 34.42 -3.18
C ALA A 11 6.50 33.36 -4.05
N PHE A 12 7.62 33.71 -4.69
CA PHE A 12 8.40 32.77 -5.50
C PHE A 12 8.98 31.63 -4.66
N LEU A 13 9.48 31.92 -3.46
CA LEU A 13 9.99 30.89 -2.54
C LEU A 13 8.88 29.95 -2.06
N ILE A 14 7.70 30.47 -1.72
CA ILE A 14 6.56 29.64 -1.29
C ILE A 14 6.13 28.71 -2.44
N LEU A 15 6.02 29.24 -3.66
CA LEU A 15 5.67 28.44 -4.83
C LEU A 15 6.76 27.41 -5.15
N GLY A 16 8.03 27.80 -5.07
CA GLY A 16 9.17 26.91 -5.30
C GLY A 16 9.24 25.76 -4.29
N ILE A 17 9.06 26.06 -2.99
CA ILE A 17 9.00 25.04 -1.93
C ILE A 17 7.77 24.16 -2.11
N GLY A 18 6.59 24.74 -2.40
CA GLY A 18 5.38 23.99 -2.65
C GLY A 18 5.52 23.02 -3.82
N ALA A 19 6.11 23.48 -4.93
CA ALA A 19 6.42 22.63 -6.07
C ALA A 19 7.41 21.52 -5.72
N LEU A 20 8.47 21.83 -4.96
CA LEU A 20 9.45 20.85 -4.53
C LEU A 20 8.84 19.77 -3.63
N VAL A 21 8.02 20.15 -2.65
CA VAL A 21 7.32 19.21 -1.77
C VAL A 21 6.38 18.31 -2.59
N TYR A 22 5.63 18.89 -3.52
CA TYR A 22 4.74 18.13 -4.39
C TYR A 22 5.50 17.08 -5.23
N LEU A 23 6.67 17.44 -5.76
CA LEU A 23 7.51 16.54 -6.56
C LEU A 23 8.17 15.44 -5.73
N VAL A 24 8.57 15.75 -4.48
CA VAL A 24 9.28 14.79 -3.62
C VAL A 24 8.33 13.85 -2.88
N ALA A 25 7.08 14.25 -2.62
CA ALA A 25 6.12 13.51 -1.81
C ALA A 25 5.95 12.01 -2.20
N PRO A 26 5.81 11.63 -3.48
CA PRO A 26 5.68 10.21 -3.85
C PRO A 26 6.91 9.38 -3.50
N HIS A 27 8.11 9.97 -3.55
CA HIS A 27 9.37 9.28 -3.30
C HIS A 27 9.65 9.04 -1.81
N VAL A 28 8.92 9.72 -0.92
CA VAL A 28 9.05 9.59 0.54
C VAL A 28 7.79 9.05 1.21
N ALA A 29 6.71 8.85 0.47
CA ALA A 29 5.47 8.31 1.00
C ALA A 29 5.64 6.84 1.38
N THR A 30 5.14 6.46 2.56
CA THR A 30 5.18 5.07 3.00
C THR A 30 4.33 4.19 2.06
N PRO A 31 4.84 3.01 1.64
CA PRO A 31 4.06 2.04 0.90
C PRO A 31 2.75 1.67 1.61
N LYS A 32 1.65 1.66 0.87
CA LYS A 32 0.31 1.32 1.37
C LYS A 32 -0.20 0.03 0.76
N PHE A 33 -0.92 -0.73 1.58
CA PHE A 33 -1.50 -2.01 1.21
C PHE A 33 -2.97 -2.01 1.57
N ILE A 34 -3.80 -2.46 0.63
CA ILE A 34 -5.21 -2.72 0.83
C ILE A 34 -5.45 -4.19 0.55
N VAL A 35 -6.04 -4.90 1.51
CA VAL A 35 -6.42 -6.30 1.35
C VAL A 35 -7.93 -6.39 1.45
N GLN A 36 -8.58 -6.88 0.40
CA GLN A 36 -10.02 -7.04 0.34
C GLN A 36 -10.39 -8.53 0.26
N ASN A 37 -11.35 -8.93 1.08
CA ASN A 37 -11.99 -10.23 0.94
C ASN A 37 -13.20 -10.14 -0.02
N LYS A 38 -13.07 -10.67 -1.23
CA LYS A 38 -14.18 -10.90 -2.17
C LYS A 38 -14.60 -12.37 -2.24
N ALA A 39 -14.04 -13.24 -1.42
CA ALA A 39 -14.53 -14.59 -1.27
C ALA A 39 -15.94 -14.58 -0.63
N SER A 40 -16.68 -15.64 -0.88
CA SER A 40 -18.01 -15.88 -0.30
C SER A 40 -17.98 -16.23 1.19
N VAL A 41 -16.79 -16.48 1.76
CA VAL A 41 -16.56 -16.95 3.13
C VAL A 41 -15.56 -16.06 3.87
N PRO A 42 -15.59 -16.02 5.22
CA PRO A 42 -14.54 -15.37 5.99
C PRO A 42 -13.20 -16.07 5.76
N ILE A 43 -12.12 -15.29 5.71
CA ILE A 43 -10.75 -15.79 5.49
C ILE A 43 -9.81 -15.21 6.53
N LYS A 44 -8.75 -15.93 6.88
CA LYS A 44 -7.64 -15.37 7.67
C LYS A 44 -6.50 -14.99 6.75
N VAL A 45 -6.00 -13.76 6.83
CA VAL A 45 -4.97 -13.27 5.91
C VAL A 45 -3.68 -12.91 6.63
N THR A 46 -2.55 -13.30 6.05
CA THR A 46 -1.22 -12.89 6.47
C THR A 46 -0.47 -12.27 5.31
N ALA A 47 0.30 -11.22 5.60
CA ALA A 47 1.20 -10.56 4.68
C ALA A 47 2.65 -10.91 5.04
N HIS A 48 3.45 -11.29 4.04
CA HIS A 48 4.81 -11.81 4.19
C HIS A 48 5.75 -10.97 3.33
N TRP A 49 6.81 -10.45 3.92
CA TRP A 49 7.87 -9.76 3.18
C TRP A 49 9.20 -9.94 3.89
N ARG A 50 10.25 -10.28 3.13
CA ARG A 50 11.54 -10.72 3.72
C ARG A 50 11.29 -11.82 4.77
N GLU A 51 11.77 -11.62 5.99
CA GLU A 51 11.57 -12.50 7.15
C GLU A 51 10.44 -12.02 8.10
N LYS A 52 9.63 -11.05 7.66
CA LYS A 52 8.56 -10.45 8.46
C LYS A 52 7.20 -11.01 8.04
N ILE A 53 6.35 -11.22 9.04
CA ILE A 53 4.96 -11.65 8.86
C ILE A 53 4.06 -10.69 9.62
N LYS A 54 2.98 -10.24 8.98
CA LYS A 54 1.90 -9.49 9.61
C LYS A 54 0.62 -10.27 9.51
N ASP A 55 0.05 -10.59 10.66
CA ASP A 55 -1.30 -11.15 10.75
C ASP A 55 -2.31 -10.01 10.58
N LEU A 56 -3.20 -10.15 9.61
CA LEU A 56 -4.29 -9.21 9.33
C LEU A 56 -5.61 -9.67 9.97
N GLY A 57 -5.61 -10.83 10.63
CA GLY A 57 -6.76 -11.42 11.27
C GLY A 57 -7.75 -12.03 10.28
N GLU A 58 -8.98 -12.20 10.77
CA GLU A 58 -10.08 -12.70 9.96
C GLU A 58 -10.83 -11.56 9.27
N LEU A 59 -11.01 -11.68 7.96
CA LEU A 59 -11.76 -10.75 7.13
C LEU A 59 -13.07 -11.39 6.68
N SER A 60 -14.20 -10.82 7.09
CA SER A 60 -15.52 -11.21 6.60
C SER A 60 -15.68 -10.92 5.10
N PRO A 61 -16.61 -11.60 4.39
CA PRO A 61 -16.91 -11.29 3.00
C PRO A 61 -17.23 -9.80 2.80
N GLY A 62 -16.62 -9.19 1.78
CA GLY A 62 -16.82 -7.78 1.41
C GLY A 62 -16.03 -6.78 2.25
N THR A 63 -15.30 -7.19 3.28
CA THR A 63 -14.49 -6.27 4.09
C THR A 63 -13.11 -6.04 3.48
N MET A 64 -12.48 -4.93 3.90
CA MET A 64 -11.11 -4.59 3.56
C MET A 64 -10.34 -4.12 4.79
N ILE A 65 -9.03 -4.30 4.75
CA ILE A 65 -8.09 -3.76 5.73
C ILE A 65 -6.99 -3.01 5.00
N GLU A 66 -6.59 -1.88 5.58
CA GLU A 66 -5.49 -1.07 5.09
C GLU A 66 -4.33 -1.10 6.08
N PHE A 67 -3.10 -1.12 5.57
CA PHE A 67 -1.91 -0.98 6.40
C PHE A 67 -0.73 -0.42 5.61
N GLU A 68 0.28 0.02 6.34
CA GLU A 68 1.52 0.55 5.78
C GLU A 68 2.71 -0.34 6.17
N VAL A 69 3.74 -0.36 5.31
CA VAL A 69 5.01 -1.02 5.58
C VAL A 69 6.15 -0.07 5.23
N THR A 70 6.95 0.30 6.23
CA THR A 70 8.15 1.12 6.04
C THR A 70 9.34 0.22 5.67
N ASP A 71 9.34 -0.29 4.44
CA ASP A 71 10.38 -1.17 3.89
C ASP A 71 10.34 -1.10 2.34
N GLU A 72 11.26 -1.81 1.70
CA GLU A 72 11.24 -2.07 0.26
C GLU A 72 11.54 -3.56 0.05
N ALA A 73 10.60 -4.31 -0.51
CA ALA A 73 10.70 -5.76 -0.61
C ALA A 73 9.69 -6.34 -1.61
N ALA A 74 9.71 -7.65 -1.79
CA ALA A 74 8.60 -8.39 -2.36
C ALA A 74 7.59 -8.78 -1.26
N MET A 75 6.30 -8.59 -1.56
CA MET A 75 5.16 -8.90 -0.69
C MET A 75 4.43 -10.14 -1.22
N GLU A 76 4.17 -11.09 -0.34
CA GLU A 76 3.30 -12.24 -0.57
C GLU A 76 2.13 -12.19 0.43
N PHE A 77 0.91 -12.35 -0.06
CA PHE A 77 -0.29 -12.52 0.75
C PHE A 77 -0.67 -14.00 0.80
N LYS A 78 -1.09 -14.48 1.97
CA LYS A 78 -1.63 -15.82 2.16
C LYS A 78 -2.99 -15.74 2.83
N ALA A 79 -3.96 -16.45 2.29
CA ALA A 79 -5.32 -16.52 2.81
C ALA A 79 -5.68 -17.96 3.16
N THR A 80 -6.10 -18.19 4.40
CA THR A 80 -6.60 -19.47 4.91
C THR A 80 -8.12 -19.43 4.97
N TYR A 81 -8.76 -20.36 4.27
CA TYR A 81 -10.22 -20.50 4.22
C TYR A 81 -10.72 -21.39 5.38
N PRO A 82 -12.03 -21.37 5.71
CA PRO A 82 -12.58 -22.16 6.82
C PRO A 82 -12.42 -23.68 6.65
N ASN A 83 -12.29 -24.15 5.41
CA ASN A 83 -12.04 -25.56 5.10
C ASN A 83 -10.55 -25.95 5.21
N GLY A 84 -9.68 -25.05 5.68
CA GLY A 84 -8.25 -25.28 5.83
C GLY A 84 -7.43 -25.13 4.54
N ARG A 85 -8.07 -24.87 3.39
CA ARG A 85 -7.35 -24.55 2.16
C ARG A 85 -6.56 -23.26 2.36
N VAL A 86 -5.38 -23.17 1.75
CA VAL A 86 -4.55 -21.96 1.72
C VAL A 86 -4.38 -21.53 0.27
N ALA A 87 -4.63 -20.25 0.01
CA ALA A 87 -4.23 -19.59 -1.24
C ALA A 87 -3.07 -18.64 -0.96
N SER A 88 -2.19 -18.45 -1.94
CA SER A 88 -1.07 -17.52 -1.87
C SER A 88 -1.01 -16.68 -3.13
N SER A 89 -0.69 -15.40 -2.99
CA SER A 89 -0.45 -14.54 -4.15
C SER A 89 0.88 -14.93 -4.79
N PHE A 90 0.87 -15.28 -6.07
CA PHE A 90 2.08 -15.60 -6.80
C PHE A 90 2.06 -14.98 -8.19
N PRO A 91 3.16 -14.37 -8.66
CA PRO A 91 4.42 -14.16 -7.93
C PRO A 91 4.26 -13.13 -6.78
N ALA A 92 5.21 -13.13 -5.85
CA ALA A 92 5.31 -12.05 -4.85
C ALA A 92 5.53 -10.70 -5.57
N VAL A 93 4.84 -9.66 -5.10
CA VAL A 93 4.83 -8.36 -5.79
C VAL A 93 5.78 -7.39 -5.09
N TYR A 94 6.68 -6.81 -5.85
CA TYR A 94 7.64 -5.84 -5.34
C TYR A 94 6.99 -4.49 -5.05
N PHE A 95 7.32 -3.91 -3.90
CA PHE A 95 6.85 -2.60 -3.46
C PHE A 95 8.03 -1.73 -3.00
N THR A 96 7.90 -0.41 -3.19
CA THR A 96 8.84 0.62 -2.75
C THR A 96 8.06 1.87 -2.32
N SER A 97 8.74 2.92 -1.87
CA SER A 97 8.12 4.19 -1.48
C SER A 97 7.13 4.71 -2.52
N GLY A 98 6.01 5.25 -2.04
CA GLY A 98 4.93 5.77 -2.86
C GLY A 98 3.96 4.73 -3.40
N THR A 99 4.30 3.44 -3.34
CA THR A 99 3.44 2.41 -3.93
C THR A 99 2.14 2.18 -3.15
N LEU A 100 1.07 1.92 -3.90
CA LEU A 100 -0.20 1.41 -3.41
C LEU A 100 -0.41 -0.01 -3.98
N THR A 101 -0.52 -1.00 -3.10
CA THR A 101 -0.74 -2.39 -3.46
C THR A 101 -2.12 -2.86 -3.03
N ASN A 102 -2.94 -3.29 -3.98
CA ASN A 102 -4.26 -3.86 -3.75
C ASN A 102 -4.20 -5.38 -3.91
N ALA A 103 -4.50 -6.12 -2.84
CA ALA A 103 -4.65 -7.57 -2.86
C ALA A 103 -6.13 -7.95 -2.69
N VAL A 104 -6.68 -8.64 -3.68
CA VAL A 104 -8.07 -9.10 -3.69
C VAL A 104 -8.08 -10.60 -3.55
N VAL A 105 -8.62 -11.09 -2.43
CA VAL A 105 -8.80 -12.51 -2.19
C VAL A 105 -10.16 -12.94 -2.74
N THR A 106 -10.17 -13.93 -3.64
CA THR A 106 -11.40 -14.51 -4.22
C THR A 106 -11.69 -15.86 -3.58
N ASP A 107 -12.67 -16.63 -4.09
CA ASP A 107 -12.89 -18.01 -3.64
C ASP A 107 -11.81 -19.00 -4.11
N SER A 108 -10.78 -18.58 -4.84
CA SER A 108 -9.77 -19.52 -5.37
C SER A 108 -8.35 -18.97 -5.47
N SER A 109 -8.18 -17.65 -5.47
CA SER A 109 -6.92 -16.98 -5.75
C SER A 109 -6.75 -15.72 -4.92
N ILE A 110 -5.55 -15.16 -4.98
CA ILE A 110 -5.27 -13.80 -4.51
C ILE A 110 -4.69 -13.04 -5.69
N GLU A 111 -5.42 -12.03 -6.15
CA GLU A 111 -5.02 -11.15 -7.24
C GLU A 111 -4.36 -9.90 -6.65
N VAL A 112 -3.18 -9.52 -7.14
CA VAL A 112 -2.41 -8.40 -6.59
C VAL A 112 -2.05 -7.43 -7.69
N ILE A 113 -2.34 -6.15 -7.46
CA ILE A 113 -1.99 -5.04 -8.36
C ILE A 113 -1.28 -3.97 -7.55
N THR A 114 -0.11 -3.55 -8.02
CA THR A 114 0.67 -2.46 -7.41
C THR A 114 0.77 -1.29 -8.38
N GLN A 115 0.54 -0.09 -7.85
CA GLN A 115 0.61 1.18 -8.56
C GLN A 115 1.61 2.10 -7.85
N LEU A 116 2.19 3.04 -8.59
CA LEU A 116 3.16 4.02 -8.12
C LEU A 116 2.56 5.43 -8.15
#